data_AF-A0AAC9ANN2-F1
#
_entry.id   AF-A0AAC9ANN2-F1
#
_cell.length_a   1.000
_cell.length_b   1.000
_cell.length_c   1.000
_cell.angle_alpha   90.00
_cell.angle_beta   90.00
_cell.angle_gamma   90.00
#
_symmetry.space_group_name_H-M   'P 1'
#
loop_
_entity.id
_entity.type
_entity.pdbx_description
1 polymer ?
#
loop_
_entity_poly.entity_id
_entity_poly.type
_entity_poly.pdbx_seq_one_letter_code
_entity_poly.pdbx_strand_id
1 'polypeptide(L)'
;MMRHIVEKLVGNLEDKRRWRDHKARVKALPPNYRTAAEAIERYLLRVGAFSDGRVMVDMLEDLDALFEQAVADATPVRTIVGEDPADFAETFLASYSGKNWIDKEREMLSEAIDQAQSDNEGGTGHDAAGSAEDES
;
A
#
# COMPACT_ATOMS: atom_id res chain seq x y z
N MET A 1 -4.13 24.29 7.08
CA MET A 1 -4.11 23.17 8.06
C MET A 1 -5.45 22.42 8.18
N MET A 2 -6.63 23.07 8.05
CA MET A 2 -7.94 22.41 8.21
C MET A 2 -8.38 21.46 7.07
N ARG A 3 -7.94 21.67 5.82
CA ARG A 3 -8.31 20.82 4.66
C ARG A 3 -7.81 19.37 4.76
N HIS A 4 -6.63 19.20 5.36
CA HIS A 4 -5.93 17.91 5.40
C HIS A 4 -6.55 16.89 6.36
N ILE A 5 -7.26 17.36 7.39
CA ILE A 5 -7.96 16.49 8.36
C ILE A 5 -9.27 16.00 7.78
N VAL A 6 -10.03 16.86 7.10
CA VAL A 6 -11.29 16.47 6.45
C VAL A 6 -11.03 15.45 5.35
N GLU A 7 -10.02 15.65 4.50
CA GLU A 7 -9.65 14.72 3.44
C GLU A 7 -9.20 13.36 3.98
N LYS A 8 -8.38 13.33 5.04
CA LYS A 8 -8.01 12.08 5.73
C LYS A 8 -9.21 11.35 6.34
N LEU A 9 -10.18 12.08 6.90
CA LEU A 9 -11.39 11.49 7.48
C LEU A 9 -12.34 10.95 6.42
N VAL A 10 -12.58 11.71 5.35
CA VAL A 10 -13.45 11.30 4.24
C VAL A 10 -12.83 10.13 3.47
N GLY A 11 -11.52 10.13 3.23
CA GLY A 11 -10.80 9.00 2.63
C GLY A 11 -10.95 7.72 3.46
N ASN A 12 -10.70 7.78 4.77
CA ASN A 12 -10.87 6.63 5.67
C ASN A 12 -12.33 6.10 5.73
N LEU A 13 -13.33 6.96 5.58
CA LEU A 13 -14.74 6.53 5.53
C LEU A 13 -15.08 5.87 4.19
N GLU A 14 -14.58 6.41 3.09
CA GLU A 14 -14.75 5.82 1.76
C GLU A 14 -14.07 4.45 1.67
N ASP A 15 -12.81 4.34 2.12
CA ASP A 15 -12.06 3.08 2.10
C ASP A 15 -12.76 2.01 2.96
N LYS A 16 -13.33 2.40 4.12
CA LYS A 16 -14.15 1.49 4.94
C LYS A 16 -15.44 1.05 4.24
N ARG A 17 -16.09 1.94 3.49
CA ARG A 17 -17.29 1.59 2.71
C ARG A 17 -16.91 0.58 1.63
N ARG A 18 -15.90 0.90 0.83
CA ARG A 18 -15.39 0.05 -0.25
C ARG A 18 -14.93 -1.31 0.24
N TRP A 19 -14.25 -1.38 1.39
CA TRP A 19 -13.92 -2.65 2.04
C TRP A 19 -15.17 -3.49 2.37
N ARG A 20 -16.24 -2.87 2.89
CA ARG A 20 -17.49 -3.58 3.19
C ARG A 20 -18.17 -4.08 1.91
N ASP A 21 -18.15 -3.27 0.86
CA ASP A 21 -18.70 -3.62 -0.44
C ASP A 21 -17.92 -4.82 -1.04
N HIS A 22 -16.59 -4.78 -1.01
CA HIS A 22 -15.72 -5.91 -1.37
C HIS A 22 -16.10 -7.19 -0.61
N LYS A 23 -16.19 -7.15 0.73
CA LYS A 23 -16.60 -8.35 1.51
C LYS A 23 -18.00 -8.85 1.15
N ALA A 24 -18.93 -7.95 0.79
CA ALA A 24 -20.27 -8.34 0.35
C ALA A 24 -20.25 -9.03 -1.02
N ARG A 25 -19.46 -8.53 -1.97
CA ARG A 25 -19.27 -9.10 -3.30
C ARG A 25 -18.66 -10.50 -3.24
N VAL A 26 -17.54 -10.65 -2.51
CA VAL A 26 -16.91 -11.97 -2.28
C VAL A 26 -17.89 -12.95 -1.65
N LYS A 27 -18.69 -12.49 -0.67
CA LYS A 27 -19.71 -13.34 -0.03
C LYS A 27 -20.83 -13.76 -0.99
N ALA A 28 -21.15 -12.98 -2.01
CA ALA A 28 -22.19 -13.31 -2.98
C ALA A 28 -21.74 -14.35 -4.03
N LEU A 29 -20.44 -14.58 -4.19
CA LEU A 29 -19.90 -15.56 -5.14
C LEU A 29 -20.36 -17.00 -4.82
N PRO A 30 -20.51 -17.88 -5.83
CA PRO A 30 -20.74 -19.30 -5.61
C PRO A 30 -19.59 -19.94 -4.80
N PRO A 31 -19.84 -21.05 -4.07
CA PRO A 31 -18.91 -21.55 -3.06
C PRO A 31 -17.46 -21.78 -3.51
N ASN A 32 -17.28 -22.34 -4.71
CA ASN A 32 -15.96 -22.60 -5.30
C ASN A 32 -15.21 -21.30 -5.63
N TYR A 33 -15.87 -20.32 -6.26
CA TYR A 33 -15.28 -19.02 -6.58
C TYR A 33 -14.98 -18.21 -5.33
N ARG A 34 -15.91 -18.18 -4.36
CA ARG A 34 -15.72 -17.53 -3.07
C ARG A 34 -14.49 -18.07 -2.33
N THR A 35 -14.34 -19.39 -2.29
CA THR A 35 -13.19 -20.03 -1.62
C THR A 35 -11.87 -19.63 -2.26
N ALA A 36 -11.84 -19.54 -3.60
CA ALA A 36 -10.67 -19.10 -4.34
C ALA A 36 -10.37 -17.62 -4.11
N ALA A 37 -11.37 -16.74 -4.25
CA ALA A 37 -11.24 -15.31 -4.01
C ALA A 37 -10.73 -15.01 -2.59
N GLU A 38 -11.29 -15.64 -1.55
CA GLU A 38 -10.84 -15.48 -0.17
C GLU A 38 -9.40 -15.99 0.06
N ALA A 39 -9.00 -17.05 -0.63
CA ALA A 39 -7.64 -17.57 -0.53
C ALA A 39 -6.61 -16.63 -1.17
N ILE A 40 -6.94 -16.08 -2.35
CA ILE A 40 -6.11 -15.09 -3.06
C ILE A 40 -6.07 -13.76 -2.29
N GLU A 41 -7.22 -13.24 -1.85
CA GLU A 41 -7.32 -12.05 -0.98
C GLU A 41 -6.38 -12.19 0.23
N ARG A 42 -6.47 -13.30 0.95
CA ARG A 42 -5.61 -13.56 2.12
C ARG A 42 -4.13 -13.62 1.76
N TYR A 43 -3.76 -14.20 0.61
CA TYR A 43 -2.38 -14.24 0.17
C TYR A 43 -1.87 -12.84 -0.14
N LEU A 44 -2.59 -12.10 -0.99
CA LEU A 44 -2.28 -10.71 -1.37
C LEU A 44 -2.13 -9.80 -0.16
N LEU A 45 -3.05 -9.86 0.80
CA LEU A 45 -2.97 -9.04 2.02
C LEU A 45 -1.82 -9.43 2.96
N ARG A 46 -1.26 -10.63 2.82
CA ARG A 46 -0.11 -11.08 3.61
C ARG A 46 1.22 -10.72 2.97
N VAL A 47 1.33 -10.86 1.65
CA VAL A 47 2.57 -10.58 0.92
C VAL A 47 2.65 -9.13 0.44
N GLY A 48 1.50 -8.47 0.28
CA GLY A 48 1.41 -7.07 -0.12
C GLY A 48 1.75 -6.14 1.03
N ALA A 49 2.89 -5.45 0.92
CA ALA A 49 3.28 -4.37 1.82
C ALA A 49 2.61 -3.04 1.41
N PHE A 50 1.28 -2.98 1.49
CA PHE A 50 0.53 -1.78 1.08
C PHE A 50 0.79 -0.61 2.05
N SER A 51 1.42 0.45 1.56
CA SER A 51 1.61 1.71 2.31
C SER A 51 0.48 2.73 2.06
N ASP A 52 -0.43 2.41 1.15
CA ASP A 52 -1.63 3.18 0.81
C ASP A 52 -2.86 2.26 0.76
N GLY A 53 -3.83 2.55 1.63
CA GLY A 53 -5.09 1.80 1.71
C GLY A 53 -5.94 1.92 0.44
N ARG A 54 -5.82 3.01 -0.32
CA ARG A 54 -6.56 3.19 -1.57
C ARG A 54 -6.10 2.20 -2.63
N VAL A 55 -4.79 2.05 -2.83
CA VAL A 55 -4.20 1.08 -3.76
C VAL A 55 -4.62 -0.35 -3.41
N MET A 56 -4.63 -0.69 -2.10
CA MET A 56 -5.11 -1.98 -1.63
C MET A 56 -6.58 -2.21 -2.01
N VAL A 57 -7.45 -1.24 -1.78
CA VAL A 57 -8.88 -1.38 -2.06
C VAL A 57 -9.16 -1.40 -3.57
N ASP A 58 -8.45 -0.61 -4.37
CA ASP A 58 -8.53 -0.64 -5.84
C ASP A 58 -8.18 -2.05 -6.37
N MET A 59 -7.07 -2.63 -5.90
CA MET A 59 -6.67 -3.99 -6.24
C MET A 59 -7.74 -5.03 -5.87
N LEU A 60 -8.37 -4.90 -4.70
CA LEU A 60 -9.42 -5.84 -4.27
C LEU A 60 -10.70 -5.71 -5.10
N GLU A 61 -11.05 -4.50 -5.53
CA GLU A 61 -12.21 -4.28 -6.42
C GLU A 61 -11.99 -4.88 -7.81
N ASP A 62 -10.76 -4.81 -8.33
CA ASP A 62 -10.36 -5.45 -9.58
C ASP A 62 -10.35 -6.98 -9.45
N LEU A 63 -9.91 -7.51 -8.30
CA LEU A 63 -9.98 -8.94 -7.99
C LEU A 63 -11.43 -9.43 -7.97
N ASP A 64 -12.33 -8.69 -7.34
CA ASP A 64 -13.75 -9.01 -7.34
C ASP A 64 -14.32 -8.99 -8.76
N ALA A 65 -13.99 -7.98 -9.58
CA ALA A 65 -14.47 -7.86 -10.94
C ALA A 65 -14.03 -9.07 -11.80
N LEU A 66 -12.79 -9.53 -11.62
CA LEU A 66 -12.27 -10.74 -12.27
C LEU A 66 -13.11 -11.98 -11.90
N PHE A 67 -13.40 -12.18 -10.62
CA PHE A 67 -14.17 -13.35 -10.18
C PHE A 67 -15.66 -13.27 -10.56
N GLU A 68 -16.27 -12.10 -10.55
CA GLU A 68 -17.64 -11.89 -11.00
C GLU A 68 -17.78 -12.17 -12.50
N GLN A 69 -16.84 -11.69 -13.32
CA GLN A 69 -16.81 -11.98 -14.74
C GLN A 69 -16.65 -13.49 -15.00
N ALA A 70 -15.74 -14.14 -14.28
CA ALA A 70 -15.57 -15.59 -14.39
C ALA A 70 -16.83 -16.38 -14.01
N VAL A 71 -17.59 -15.92 -13.00
CA VAL A 71 -18.90 -16.51 -12.68
C VAL A 71 -19.89 -16.32 -13.83
N ALA A 72 -19.97 -15.12 -14.40
CA ALA A 72 -20.87 -14.82 -15.52
C ALA A 72 -20.56 -15.68 -16.75
N ASP A 73 -19.28 -15.94 -17.00
CA ASP A 73 -18.81 -16.75 -18.13
C ASP A 73 -18.75 -18.26 -17.81
N ALA A 74 -19.09 -18.66 -16.59
CA ALA A 74 -18.90 -20.02 -16.08
C ALA A 74 -17.45 -20.55 -16.24
N THR A 75 -16.47 -19.66 -16.14
CA THR A 75 -15.04 -19.97 -16.28
C THR A 75 -14.54 -20.77 -15.07
N PRO A 76 -14.01 -21.99 -15.24
CA PRO A 76 -13.47 -22.76 -14.12
C PRO A 76 -12.38 -22.00 -13.37
N VAL A 77 -12.36 -22.10 -12.03
CA VAL A 77 -11.38 -21.40 -11.18
C VAL A 77 -9.93 -21.63 -11.64
N ARG A 78 -9.59 -22.85 -12.05
CA ARG A 78 -8.24 -23.19 -12.53
C ARG A 78 -7.86 -22.53 -13.86
N THR A 79 -8.83 -22.12 -14.66
CA THR A 79 -8.58 -21.31 -15.87
C THR A 79 -8.27 -19.86 -15.50
N ILE A 80 -8.74 -19.37 -14.35
CA ILE A 80 -8.50 -18.00 -13.86
C ILE A 80 -7.13 -17.92 -13.20
N VAL A 81 -6.87 -18.79 -12.21
CA VAL A 81 -5.69 -18.70 -11.33
C VAL A 81 -4.53 -19.58 -11.77
N GLY A 82 -4.71 -20.38 -12.83
CA GLY A 82 -3.71 -21.31 -13.33
C GLY A 82 -3.43 -22.51 -12.43
N GLU A 83 -2.38 -23.26 -12.80
CA GLU A 83 -1.87 -24.39 -12.03
C GLU A 83 -1.13 -23.93 -10.78
N ASP A 84 -0.45 -22.77 -10.86
CA ASP A 84 0.22 -22.10 -9.74
C ASP A 84 -0.53 -20.81 -9.34
N PRO A 85 -1.40 -20.86 -8.31
CA PRO A 85 -2.13 -19.70 -7.84
C PRO A 85 -1.25 -18.64 -7.16
N ALA A 86 -0.04 -19.01 -6.71
CA ALA A 86 0.89 -18.04 -6.12
C ALA A 86 1.51 -17.16 -7.20
N ASP A 87 1.96 -17.75 -8.31
CA ASP A 87 2.44 -17.01 -9.48
C ASP A 87 1.38 -16.06 -10.04
N PHE A 88 0.13 -16.53 -10.12
CA PHE A 88 -1.00 -15.66 -10.48
C PHE A 88 -1.13 -14.48 -9.50
N ALA A 89 -1.15 -14.74 -8.19
CA ALA A 89 -1.33 -13.69 -7.19
C ALA A 89 -0.17 -12.70 -7.18
N GLU A 90 1.06 -13.14 -7.37
CA GLU A 90 2.25 -12.29 -7.42
C GLU A 90 2.29 -11.45 -8.69
N THR A 91 1.95 -12.04 -9.83
CA THR A 91 1.79 -11.30 -11.10
C THR A 91 0.68 -10.25 -10.98
N PHE A 92 -0.45 -10.62 -10.40
CA PHE A 92 -1.56 -9.72 -10.14
C PHE A 92 -1.11 -8.55 -9.24
N LEU A 93 -0.46 -8.86 -8.11
CA LEU A 93 0.08 -7.86 -7.18
C LEU A 93 1.11 -6.93 -7.84
N ALA A 94 2.00 -7.46 -8.66
CA ALA A 94 3.04 -6.69 -9.33
C ALA A 94 2.49 -5.55 -10.21
N SER A 95 1.26 -5.70 -10.72
CA SER A 95 0.58 -4.64 -11.49
C SER A 95 0.22 -3.42 -10.63
N TYR A 96 0.15 -3.57 -9.31
CA TYR A 96 -0.10 -2.50 -8.33
C TYR A 96 1.18 -2.03 -7.61
N SER A 97 2.23 -2.85 -7.59
CA SER A 97 3.50 -2.58 -6.89
C SER A 97 4.50 -1.73 -7.69
N GLY A 98 4.39 -1.72 -9.02
CA GLY A 98 5.47 -1.28 -9.91
C GLY A 98 5.73 0.23 -10.04
N LYS A 99 4.90 1.10 -9.45
CA LYS A 99 5.11 2.57 -9.52
C LYS A 99 5.02 3.25 -8.16
N ASN A 100 3.93 3.08 -7.41
CA ASN A 100 3.70 3.89 -6.21
C ASN A 100 4.58 3.52 -4.99
N TRP A 101 4.97 2.26 -4.81
CA TRP A 101 5.79 1.84 -3.65
C TRP A 101 7.26 2.25 -3.81
N ILE A 102 7.86 1.98 -4.98
CA ILE A 102 9.27 2.32 -5.24
C ILE A 102 9.45 3.84 -5.21
N ASP A 103 8.51 4.60 -5.79
CA ASP A 103 8.61 6.07 -5.81
C ASP A 103 8.48 6.66 -4.40
N LYS A 104 7.58 6.11 -3.57
CA LYS A 104 7.41 6.54 -2.17
C LYS A 104 8.58 6.14 -1.28
N GLU A 105 9.13 4.94 -1.44
CA GLU A 105 10.32 4.51 -0.69
C GLU A 105 11.56 5.32 -1.11
N ARG A 106 11.67 5.68 -2.40
CA ARG A 106 12.71 6.59 -2.89
C ARG A 106 12.58 7.97 -2.27
N GLU A 107 11.37 8.51 -2.19
CA GLU A 107 11.10 9.81 -1.56
C GLU A 107 11.43 9.78 -0.06
N MET A 108 10.97 8.74 0.66
CA MET A 108 11.28 8.57 2.09
C MET A 108 12.78 8.40 2.36
N LEU A 109 13.49 7.65 1.52
CA LEU A 109 14.94 7.52 1.60
C LEU A 109 15.63 8.87 1.35
N SER A 110 15.20 9.62 0.33
CA SER A 110 15.72 10.96 0.05
C SER A 110 15.50 11.92 1.21
N GLU A 111 14.29 11.99 1.75
CA GLU A 111 13.97 12.84 2.92
C GLU A 111 14.83 12.47 4.14
N ALA A 112 15.02 11.18 4.41
CA ALA A 112 15.84 10.72 5.53
C ALA A 112 17.32 11.12 5.38
N ILE A 113 17.86 11.08 4.16
CA ILE A 113 19.23 11.51 3.86
C ILE A 113 19.35 13.04 3.95
N ASP A 114 18.38 13.79 3.41
CA ASP A 114 18.37 15.26 3.45
C ASP A 114 18.29 15.79 4.91
N GLN A 115 17.47 15.13 5.75
CA GLN A 115 17.40 15.44 7.18
C GLN A 115 18.73 15.18 7.89
N ALA A 116 19.39 14.05 7.59
CA ALA A 116 20.68 13.71 8.19
C ALA A 116 21.80 14.69 7.77
N GLN A 117 21.73 15.28 6.57
CA GLN A 117 22.65 16.32 6.13
C GLN A 117 22.40 17.65 6.85
N SER A 118 21.14 18.03 7.00
CA SER A 118 20.73 19.26 7.70
C SER A 118 21.14 19.26 9.18
N ASP A 119 21.06 18.11 9.84
CA ASP A 119 21.49 17.93 11.24
C ASP A 119 23.03 18.06 11.41
N ASN A 120 23.79 17.83 10.33
CA ASN A 120 25.25 17.95 10.33
C ASN A 120 25.73 19.41 10.13
N GLU A 121 24.88 20.28 9.56
CA GLU A 121 25.17 21.69 9.32
C GLU A 121 24.79 22.60 10.51
N GLY A 122 23.98 22.12 11.45
CA GLY A 122 23.63 22.83 12.70
C GLY A 122 24.65 22.73 13.83
N GLY A 123 25.70 21.93 13.67
CA GLY A 123 26.68 21.61 14.73
C GLY A 123 27.99 22.42 14.72
N THR A 124 28.20 23.33 13.77
CA THR A 124 29.48 24.05 13.61
C THR A 124 29.27 25.56 13.64
N GLY A 125 28.83 26.10 14.78
CA GLY A 125 28.52 27.52 14.87
C GLY A 125 28.48 28.15 16.26
N HIS A 126 29.15 27.61 17.28
CA HIS A 126 29.47 28.37 18.48
C HIS A 126 30.69 27.74 19.15
N ASP A 127 31.85 28.39 19.01
CA ASP A 127 32.93 28.47 20.00
C ASP A 127 34.18 29.06 19.32
N ALA A 128 34.08 30.35 19.02
CA ALA A 128 35.25 31.19 18.81
C ALA A 128 34.97 32.56 19.46
N ALA A 129 35.38 32.71 20.72
CA ALA A 129 36.07 33.90 21.25
C ALA A 129 35.97 33.97 22.78
N GLY A 130 37.12 34.12 23.43
CA GLY A 130 37.19 34.79 24.73
C GLY A 130 38.01 34.07 25.79
N SER A 131 39.34 34.20 25.72
CA SER A 131 40.19 34.25 26.92
C SER A 131 41.47 35.00 26.56
N ALA A 132 41.41 36.31 26.72
CA ALA A 132 42.57 37.13 27.04
C ALA A 132 42.56 37.35 28.56
N GLU A 133 43.76 37.54 29.13
CA GLU A 133 44.05 37.97 30.51
C GLU A 133 43.92 36.81 31.53
N ASP A 134 44.86 36.50 32.42
CA ASP A 134 45.83 37.27 33.20
C ASP A 134 46.81 36.28 33.88
N GLU A 135 48.10 36.63 34.02
CA GLU A 135 48.87 36.50 35.28
C GLU A 135 50.38 36.75 35.07
N SER A 136 50.80 37.92 35.59
CA SER A 136 52.03 38.22 36.37
C SER A 136 53.43 37.83 35.87
#